data_AF-A0A3N1Y5Y2-F1
#
_entry.id   AF-A0A3N1Y5Y2-F1
#
_cell.length_a   1.000
_cell.length_b   1.000
_cell.length_c   1.000
_cell.angle_alpha   90.00
_cell.angle_beta   90.00
_cell.angle_gamma   90.00
#
_symmetry.space_group_name_H-M   'P 1'
#
loop_
_entity.id
_entity.type
_entity.pdbx_description
1 polymer ?
#
loop_
_entity_poly.entity_id
_entity_poly.type
_entity_poly.pdbx_seq_one_letter_code
_entity_poly.pdbx_strand_id
1 'polypeptide(L)'
;MYATGSCPYCMRARRLLERKGVHWREIRVDEEPHRWAEMERLSGRGTVPQVFIDGRPVGGFDDLAELDLEGELDRLLGLDGGRASA
;
A
#
# COMPACT_ATOMS: atom_id res chain seq x y z
N MET A 1 2.46 -2.19 -4.45
CA MET A 1 1.91 -3.01 -3.35
C MET A 1 2.02 -4.47 -3.74
N TYR A 2 2.61 -5.30 -2.89
CA TYR A 2 2.56 -6.76 -3.01
C TYR A 2 1.30 -7.27 -2.34
N ALA A 3 0.60 -8.20 -3.00
CA ALA A 3 -0.71 -8.66 -2.57
C ALA A 3 -1.04 -10.06 -3.12
N THR A 4 -2.08 -10.66 -2.56
CA THR A 4 -2.76 -11.83 -3.14
C THR A 4 -4.23 -11.51 -3.44
N GLY A 5 -4.85 -12.31 -4.30
CA GLY A 5 -6.23 -12.09 -4.75
C GLY A 5 -7.26 -12.34 -3.68
N SER A 6 -7.01 -13.35 -2.84
CA SER A 6 -7.92 -13.83 -1.80
C SER A 6 -7.74 -13.15 -0.44
N CYS A 7 -6.72 -12.31 -0.25
CA CYS A 7 -6.44 -11.70 1.06
C CYS A 7 -7.40 -10.53 1.37
N PRO A 8 -8.14 -10.58 2.48
CA PRO A 8 -9.06 -9.49 2.87
C PRO A 8 -8.35 -8.18 3.19
N TYR A 9 -7.14 -8.22 3.77
CA TYR A 9 -6.35 -7.02 4.02
C TYR A 9 -5.82 -6.38 2.73
N CYS A 10 -5.49 -7.19 1.72
CA CYS A 10 -5.14 -6.67 0.39
C CYS A 10 -6.33 -5.95 -0.25
N MET A 11 -7.54 -6.51 -0.15
CA MET A 11 -8.76 -5.85 -0.64
C MET A 11 -9.02 -4.52 0.09
N ARG A 12 -8.80 -4.45 1.41
CA ARG A 12 -8.94 -3.20 2.18
C ARG A 12 -7.92 -2.15 1.74
N ALA A 13 -6.67 -2.54 1.48
CA ALA A 13 -5.61 -1.65 1.00
C ALA A 13 -5.95 -1.09 -0.40
N ARG A 14 -6.40 -1.94 -1.34
CA ARG A 14 -6.89 -1.49 -2.66
C ARG A 14 -7.98 -0.44 -2.51
N ARG A 15 -9.04 -0.73 -1.74
CA ARG A 15 -10.15 0.20 -1.51
C ARG A 15 -9.69 1.52 -0.91
N LEU A 16 -8.69 1.51 -0.02
CA LEU A 16 -8.13 2.73 0.56
C LEU A 16 -7.44 3.57 -0.52
N LEU A 17 -6.54 2.96 -1.31
CA LEU A 17 -5.84 3.65 -2.40
C LEU A 17 -6.80 4.13 -3.50
N GLU A 18 -7.84 3.37 -3.81
CA GLU A 18 -8.93 3.77 -4.71
C GLU A 18 -9.65 5.02 -4.20
N ARG A 19 -10.00 5.07 -2.89
CA ARG A 19 -10.62 6.26 -2.29
C ARG A 19 -9.70 7.47 -2.30
N LYS A 20 -8.39 7.27 -2.22
CA LYS A 20 -7.39 8.33 -2.39
C LYS A 20 -7.25 8.83 -3.83
N GLY A 21 -7.84 8.11 -4.80
CA GLY A 21 -7.78 8.48 -6.21
C GLY A 21 -6.39 8.35 -6.82
N VAL A 22 -5.52 7.53 -6.21
CA VAL A 22 -4.15 7.31 -6.71
C VAL A 22 -4.06 6.07 -7.57
N HIS A 23 -3.11 6.09 -8.50
CA HIS A 23 -2.71 4.88 -9.22
C HIS A 23 -1.60 4.17 -8.45
N TRP A 24 -1.68 2.85 -8.35
CA TRP A 24 -0.62 2.02 -7.80
C TRP A 24 -0.40 0.80 -8.66
N ARG A 25 0.82 0.26 -8.60
CA ARG A 25 1.11 -1.06 -9.16
C ARG A 25 0.85 -2.13 -8.11
N GLU A 26 0.05 -3.13 -8.48
CA GLU A 26 -0.11 -4.35 -7.70
C GLU A 26 0.84 -5.43 -8.24
N ILE A 27 1.54 -6.13 -7.35
CA ILE A 27 2.40 -7.28 -7.65
C ILE A 27 1.79 -8.49 -6.97
N ARG A 28 1.37 -9.48 -7.79
CA ARG A 28 0.59 -10.63 -7.35
C ARG A 28 1.50 -11.79 -7.01
N VAL A 29 1.88 -11.90 -5.73
CA VAL A 29 2.81 -12.94 -5.25
C VAL A 29 2.19 -14.34 -5.29
N ASP A 30 0.86 -14.43 -5.38
CA ASP A 30 0.11 -15.67 -5.62
C ASP A 30 0.20 -16.15 -7.08
N GLU A 31 0.41 -15.24 -8.02
CA GLU A 31 0.55 -15.54 -9.46
C GLU A 31 2.03 -15.62 -9.88
N GLU A 32 2.90 -14.88 -9.20
CA GLU A 32 4.34 -14.83 -9.40
C GLU A 32 5.10 -15.20 -8.09
N PRO A 33 5.23 -16.49 -7.71
CA PRO A 33 5.79 -16.89 -6.42
C PRO A 33 7.21 -16.38 -6.13
N HIS A 34 8.02 -16.17 -7.18
CA HIS A 34 9.37 -15.61 -7.05
C HIS A 34 9.38 -14.17 -6.49
N ARG A 35 8.26 -13.43 -6.63
CA ARG A 35 8.07 -12.09 -6.07
C ARG A 35 7.92 -12.09 -4.56
N TRP A 36 7.58 -13.22 -3.95
CA TRP A 36 7.49 -13.34 -2.48
C TRP A 36 8.83 -13.09 -1.81
N ALA A 37 9.90 -13.73 -2.31
CA ALA A 37 11.26 -13.53 -1.79
C ALA A 37 11.75 -12.10 -1.99
N GLU A 38 11.37 -11.46 -3.11
CA GLU A 38 11.64 -10.04 -3.35
C GLU A 38 10.92 -9.16 -2.33
N MET A 39 9.61 -9.40 -2.11
CA MET A 39 8.80 -8.70 -1.12
C MET A 39 9.42 -8.79 0.28
N GLU A 40 9.74 -10.00 0.76
CA GLU A 40 10.34 -10.22 2.08
C GLU A 40 11.69 -9.50 2.23
N ARG A 41 12.53 -9.54 1.21
CA ARG A 41 13.84 -8.85 1.23
C ARG A 41 13.68 -7.33 1.30
N LEU A 42 12.67 -6.78 0.62
CA LEU A 42 12.43 -5.33 0.57
C LEU A 42 11.68 -4.81 1.80
N SER A 43 10.74 -5.58 2.35
CA SER A 43 9.90 -5.16 3.48
C SER A 43 10.42 -5.63 4.84
N GLY A 44 11.23 -6.69 4.88
CA GLY A 44 11.56 -7.42 6.10
C GLY A 44 10.38 -8.21 6.70
N ARG A 45 9.26 -8.35 5.96
CA ARG A 45 8.01 -8.96 6.44
C ARG A 45 7.50 -10.04 5.49
N GLY A 46 7.12 -11.19 6.05
CA GLY A 46 6.55 -12.35 5.34
C GLY A 46 5.02 -12.39 5.33
N THR A 47 4.36 -11.24 5.20
CA THR A 47 2.89 -11.15 5.18
C THR A 47 2.43 -10.22 4.05
N VAL A 48 1.19 -10.39 3.57
CA VAL A 48 0.56 -9.47 2.61
C VAL A 48 -0.63 -8.74 3.24
N PRO A 49 -0.94 -7.49 2.83
CA PRO A 49 -0.25 -6.71 1.80
C PRO A 49 1.11 -6.16 2.29
N GLN A 50 2.01 -5.85 1.35
CA GLN A 50 3.16 -4.97 1.62
C GLN A 50 3.10 -3.75 0.71
N VAL A 51 2.98 -2.58 1.31
CA VAL A 51 2.83 -1.29 0.65
C VAL A 51 4.17 -0.58 0.63
N PHE A 52 4.48 0.01 -0.53
CA PHE A 52 5.65 0.83 -0.73
C PHE A 52 5.20 2.13 -1.40
N ILE A 53 5.68 3.27 -0.90
CA ILE A 53 5.46 4.61 -1.47
C ILE A 53 6.83 5.19 -1.80
N ASP A 54 7.04 5.61 -3.04
CA ASP A 54 8.34 6.09 -3.55
C ASP A 54 9.51 5.13 -3.24
N GLY A 55 9.26 3.82 -3.33
CA GLY A 55 10.25 2.78 -3.04
C GLY A 55 10.54 2.56 -1.56
N ARG A 56 9.94 3.31 -0.64
CA ARG A 56 10.08 3.15 0.81
C ARG A 56 9.02 2.20 1.35
N PRO A 57 9.38 1.21 2.21
CA PRO A 57 8.42 0.32 2.83
C PRO A 57 7.54 1.09 3.81
N VAL A 58 6.22 0.99 3.62
CA VAL A 58 5.21 1.53 4.53
C VAL A 58 4.75 0.46 5.51
N GLY A 59 4.56 -0.77 5.02
CA GLY A 59 4.12 -1.90 5.83
C GLY A 59 2.83 -2.53 5.30
N GLY A 60 2.03 -3.07 6.21
CA GLY A 60 0.78 -3.74 5.92
C GLY A 60 -0.40 -2.79 5.74
N PHE A 61 -1.61 -3.35 5.77
CA PHE A 61 -2.83 -2.55 5.71
C PHE A 61 -3.01 -1.68 6.96
N ASP A 62 -2.65 -2.19 8.14
CA ASP A 62 -2.84 -1.45 9.39
C ASP A 62 -1.91 -0.23 9.43
N ASP A 63 -0.63 -0.38 9.04
CA ASP A 63 0.31 0.74 8.90
C ASP A 63 -0.21 1.78 7.88
N LEU A 64 -0.76 1.33 6.74
CA LEU A 64 -1.34 2.22 5.73
C LEU A 64 -2.59 2.96 6.25
N ALA A 65 -3.44 2.29 7.03
CA ALA A 65 -4.66 2.86 7.58
C ALA A 65 -4.37 3.84 8.72
N GLU A 66 -3.33 3.60 9.52
CA GLU A 66 -2.86 4.52 10.55
C GLU A 66 -2.42 5.85 9.92
N LEU A 67 -1.58 5.81 8.89
CA LEU A 67 -1.17 7.01 8.15
C LEU A 67 -2.36 7.77 7.52
N ASP A 68 -3.40 7.06 7.09
CA ASP A 68 -4.63 7.66 6.58
C ASP A 68 -5.38 8.42 7.68
N LEU A 69 -5.52 7.81 8.86
CA LEU A 69 -6.17 8.41 10.02
C LEU A 69 -5.43 9.65 10.52
N GLU A 70 -4.10 9.63 10.47
CA GLU A 70 -3.25 10.76 10.85
C GLU A 70 -3.19 11.86 9.78
N GLY A 71 -3.75 11.62 8.59
CA GLY A 71 -3.67 12.52 7.44
C GLY A 71 -2.29 12.59 6.80
N GLU A 72 -1.33 11.79 7.25
CA GLU A 72 0.03 11.71 6.72
C GLU A 72 0.08 11.01 5.37
N LEU A 73 -0.83 10.07 5.13
CA LEU A 73 -0.90 9.36 3.85
C LEU A 73 -1.12 10.31 2.68
N ASP A 74 -1.94 11.36 2.85
CA ASP A 74 -2.15 12.36 1.80
C ASP A 74 -0.86 13.10 1.44
N ARG A 75 -0.02 13.41 2.45
CA ARG A 75 1.29 14.03 2.21
C ARG A 75 2.24 13.09 1.50
N LEU A 76 2.27 11.82 1.90
CA LEU A 76 3.11 10.80 1.26
C LEU A 76 2.69 10.53 -0.19
N LEU A 77 1.41 10.68 -0.50
CA LEU A 77 0.86 10.52 -1.85
C LEU A 77 0.89 11.82 -2.68
N GLY A 78 1.35 12.94 -2.11
CA GLY A 78 1.36 14.25 -2.77
C GLY A 78 -0.03 14.84 -3.02
N LEU A 79 -1.02 14.48 -2.21
CA LEU A 79 -2.42 14.93 -2.29
C LEU A 79 -2.69 16.16 -1.41
N ASP A 80 -1.74 16.54 -0.56
CA ASP A 80 -1.81 17.68 0.36
C ASP A 80 -1.82 19.05 -0.35
N GLY A 81 -1.37 19.11 -1.61
CA GLY A 81 -1.43 20.30 -2.46
C GLY A 81 -2.79 20.59 -3.13
N GLY A 82 -3.82 19.77 -2.88
CA GLY A 82 -5.14 19.86 -3.51
C GLY A 82 -6.29 20.35 -2.62
N ARG A 83 -6.06 20.55 -1.31
CA ARG A 83 -7.03 21.24 -0.42
C ARG A 83 -6.64 22.71 -0.27
N ALA A 84 -6.69 23.44 -1.39
CA ALA A 84 -7.01 24.85 -1.31
C ALA A 84 -8.48 24.98 -0.86
N SER A 85 -8.67 25.60 0.31
CA SER A 85 -9.89 26.20 0.87
C SER A 85 -11.27 25.78 0.32
N ALA A 86 -12.07 25.18 1.20
CA ALA A 86 -13.48 25.52 1.36
C ALA A 86 -13.82 25.52 2.85
#